data_AF-A0A8J6KDD8-F1
#
_entry.id   AF-A0A8J6KDD8-F1
#
_cell.length_a   1.000
_cell.length_b   1.000
_cell.length_c   1.000
_cell.angle_alpha   90.00
_cell.angle_beta   90.00
_cell.angle_gamma   90.00
#
_symmetry.space_group_name_H-M   'P 1'
#
loop_
_entity.id
_entity.type
_entity.pdbx_description
1 polymer ?
#
loop_
_entity_poly.entity_id
_entity_poly.type
_entity_poly.pdbx_seq_one_letter_code
_entity_poly.pdbx_strand_id
1 'polypeptide(L)'
;MTVINERIAQVNRGTKEALPPIFLNNVFGLLSAINMPVEGELSNFLLGQKEKEDDWKPAKLKEQKKAFERVWMGFLKHKLSVSLYKKVLLILHESILPHMSNATMMIDFLTAAYDVGGAISLLALNGLFILIHQHNLEYPDFYKKLYSLLDPSVFHVKYRARFFHLADLFLSSTHLPVYLVAAFAKRLSRLSLTAPPQVLMMMIPFICNLIRRHPACLPLIHRPSAERDLTSDPFVMEEQDPAKSRALESSLWELEALQNHYYPSVVRAANVISRALSTQENDVSELLELSSYELFEKEMKKKFHTVPLEFEAVHGLLGKKHDITADHFSL
;
A
#
# COMPACT_ATOMS: atom_id res chain seq x y z
N MET A 1 18.31 -8.21 -0.86
CA MET A 1 18.06 -9.16 0.27
C MET A 1 19.05 -8.98 1.42
N THR A 2 20.33 -8.72 1.17
CA THR A 2 21.37 -8.49 2.19
C THR A 2 21.07 -7.31 3.13
N VAL A 3 20.70 -6.14 2.62
CA VAL A 3 20.39 -4.94 3.44
C VAL A 3 19.15 -5.13 4.33
N ILE A 4 18.12 -5.82 3.82
CA ILE A 4 16.91 -6.12 4.59
C ILE A 4 17.22 -7.14 5.70
N ASN A 5 18.03 -8.15 5.39
CA ASN A 5 18.49 -9.13 6.38
C ASN A 5 19.34 -8.45 7.46
N GLU A 6 20.18 -7.48 7.11
CA GLU A 6 20.99 -6.69 8.06
C GLU A 6 20.13 -5.78 8.96
N ARG A 7 19.11 -5.11 8.40
CA ARG A 7 18.17 -4.28 9.17
C ARG A 7 17.28 -5.10 10.09
N ILE A 8 16.79 -6.25 9.63
CA ILE A 8 16.07 -7.21 10.48
C ILE A 8 17.03 -7.80 11.53
N ALA A 9 18.28 -8.05 11.19
CA ALA A 9 19.30 -8.45 12.15
C ALA A 9 19.57 -7.36 13.19
N GLN A 10 19.50 -6.07 12.84
CA GLN A 10 19.58 -4.93 13.76
C GLN A 10 18.40 -4.90 14.74
N VAL A 11 17.16 -5.09 14.26
CA VAL A 11 15.96 -5.23 15.12
C VAL A 11 16.11 -6.45 16.05
N ASN A 12 16.73 -7.52 15.55
CA ASN A 12 16.99 -8.75 16.27
C ASN A 12 18.25 -8.73 17.17
N ARG A 13 18.94 -7.58 17.37
CA ARG A 13 20.17 -7.55 18.18
C ARG A 13 19.95 -7.87 19.67
N GLY A 14 18.71 -7.77 20.17
CA GLY A 14 18.36 -8.04 21.58
C GLY A 14 17.76 -9.42 21.88
N THR A 15 17.59 -10.29 20.88
CA THR A 15 16.82 -11.53 21.03
C THR A 15 17.67 -12.75 21.39
N LYS A 16 17.21 -13.55 22.37
CA LYS A 16 17.88 -14.75 22.93
C LYS A 16 18.13 -15.82 21.86
N GLU A 17 19.07 -16.73 22.18
CA GLU A 17 19.59 -17.89 21.42
C GLU A 17 18.83 -18.27 20.14
N ALA A 18 19.60 -18.46 19.06
CA ALA A 18 19.08 -18.86 17.76
C ALA A 18 18.54 -20.31 17.82
N LEU A 19 17.23 -20.44 18.04
CA LEU A 19 16.54 -21.72 17.91
C LEU A 19 16.55 -22.21 16.46
N PRO A 20 16.47 -23.54 16.21
CA PRO A 20 16.40 -24.08 14.86
C PRO A 20 15.23 -23.47 14.07
N PRO A 21 15.42 -23.10 12.80
CA PRO A 21 14.37 -22.46 12.00
C PRO A 21 13.16 -23.38 11.78
N ILE A 22 13.36 -24.70 11.78
CA ILE A 22 12.29 -25.70 11.68
C ILE A 22 11.38 -25.62 12.92
N PHE A 23 11.97 -25.50 14.12
CA PHE A 23 11.21 -25.37 15.35
C PHE A 23 10.34 -24.11 15.34
N LEU A 24 10.91 -22.97 14.96
CA LEU A 24 10.16 -21.71 14.86
C LEU A 24 9.02 -21.76 13.83
N ASN A 25 9.22 -22.45 12.70
CA ASN A 25 8.15 -22.65 11.72
C ASN A 25 7.02 -23.53 12.27
N ASN A 26 7.35 -24.60 13.00
CA ASN A 26 6.35 -25.48 13.60
C ASN A 26 5.56 -24.76 14.71
N VAL A 27 6.25 -23.99 15.56
CA VAL A 27 5.59 -23.16 16.58
C VAL A 27 4.69 -22.14 15.91
N PHE A 28 5.16 -21.42 14.88
CA PHE A 28 4.31 -20.49 14.13
C PHE A 28 3.08 -21.18 13.54
N GLY A 29 3.25 -22.36 12.94
CA GLY A 29 2.13 -23.14 12.40
C GLY A 29 1.09 -23.46 13.47
N LEU A 30 1.53 -23.92 14.64
CA LEU A 30 0.65 -24.19 15.77
C LEU A 30 -0.06 -22.93 16.26
N LEU A 31 0.67 -21.83 16.44
CA LEU A 31 0.10 -20.55 16.90
C LEU A 31 -0.90 -19.96 15.90
N SER A 32 -0.61 -20.07 14.60
CA SER A 32 -1.50 -19.58 13.54
C SER A 32 -2.79 -20.38 13.42
N ALA A 33 -2.83 -21.61 13.92
CA ALA A 33 -4.02 -22.44 13.94
C ALA A 33 -4.92 -22.19 15.17
N ILE A 34 -4.46 -21.41 16.15
CA ILE A 34 -5.24 -21.07 17.34
C ILE A 34 -6.26 -19.99 16.97
N ASN A 35 -7.52 -20.41 16.81
CA ASN A 35 -8.64 -19.48 16.73
C ASN A 35 -9.17 -19.20 18.13
N MET A 36 -9.04 -17.96 18.58
CA MET A 36 -9.59 -17.53 19.87
C MET A 36 -11.09 -17.29 19.76
N PRO A 37 -11.90 -17.69 20.76
CA PRO A 37 -13.33 -17.42 20.76
C PRO A 37 -13.58 -15.92 20.85
N VAL A 38 -14.43 -15.40 19.95
CA VAL A 38 -14.74 -13.97 19.84
C VAL A 38 -15.79 -13.58 20.88
N GLU A 39 -16.78 -14.44 21.12
CA GLU A 39 -17.81 -14.34 22.17
C GLU A 39 -18.50 -15.72 22.34
N GLY A 40 -18.71 -16.15 23.60
CA GLY A 40 -19.37 -17.41 23.95
C GLY A 40 -18.80 -18.06 25.21
N GLU A 41 -19.67 -18.71 26.01
CA GLU A 41 -19.24 -19.51 27.16
C GLU A 41 -18.42 -20.72 26.68
N LEU A 42 -17.23 -20.89 27.26
CA LEU A 42 -16.37 -22.04 27.00
C LEU A 42 -17.01 -23.27 27.67
N SER A 43 -17.78 -24.05 26.90
CA SER A 43 -18.53 -25.20 27.41
C SER A 43 -17.78 -26.53 27.28
N ASN A 44 -16.80 -26.62 26.36
CA ASN A 44 -16.15 -27.88 26.00
C ASN A 44 -14.70 -27.94 26.51
N PHE A 45 -14.50 -28.50 27.70
CA PHE A 45 -13.17 -28.78 28.25
C PHE A 45 -12.80 -30.27 28.11
N LEU A 46 -11.53 -30.56 27.79
CA LEU A 46 -11.01 -31.93 27.64
C LEU A 46 -10.96 -32.72 28.96
N LEU A 47 -11.01 -32.04 30.11
CA LEU A 47 -10.97 -32.63 31.44
C LEU A 47 -12.31 -32.39 32.13
N GLY A 48 -12.82 -33.44 32.81
CA GLY A 48 -14.01 -33.32 33.66
C GLY A 48 -13.78 -32.32 34.79
N GLN A 49 -14.67 -31.33 34.89
CA GLN A 49 -14.64 -30.26 35.90
C GLN A 49 -14.67 -30.86 37.32
N LYS A 50 -13.66 -30.54 38.14
CA LYS A 50 -13.56 -31.02 39.53
C LYS A 50 -13.65 -29.92 40.60
N GLU A 51 -13.59 -28.64 40.23
CA GLU A 51 -13.63 -27.51 41.17
C GLU A 51 -14.58 -26.40 40.73
N LYS A 52 -15.13 -25.70 41.72
CA LYS A 52 -16.23 -24.71 41.65
C LYS A 52 -16.05 -23.70 40.50
N GLU A 53 -17.15 -23.46 39.78
CA GLU A 53 -17.24 -22.69 38.52
C GLU A 53 -16.62 -21.28 38.54
N ASP A 54 -16.55 -20.61 39.68
CA ASP A 54 -16.21 -19.17 39.73
C ASP A 54 -14.71 -18.83 39.69
N ASP A 55 -13.82 -19.76 40.06
CA ASP A 55 -12.36 -19.48 40.17
C ASP A 55 -11.48 -20.19 39.15
N TRP A 56 -12.10 -20.90 38.20
CA TRP A 56 -11.38 -21.63 37.17
C TRP A 56 -10.74 -20.66 36.15
N LYS A 57 -9.45 -20.35 36.34
CA LYS A 57 -8.68 -19.42 35.47
C LYS A 57 -8.78 -19.75 33.97
N PRO A 58 -8.74 -21.02 33.52
CA PRO A 58 -8.90 -21.35 32.10
C PRO A 58 -10.27 -21.06 31.48
N ALA A 59 -11.32 -20.81 32.28
CA ALA A 59 -12.67 -20.51 31.80
C ALA A 59 -12.87 -19.00 31.59
N LYS A 60 -11.99 -18.17 32.20
CA LYS A 60 -12.04 -16.72 32.07
C LYS A 60 -11.35 -16.29 30.77
N LEU A 61 -12.12 -15.74 29.83
CA LEU A 61 -11.63 -15.25 28.53
C LEU A 61 -10.50 -14.22 28.67
N LYS A 62 -10.52 -13.39 29.72
CA LYS A 62 -9.43 -12.44 30.05
C LYS A 62 -8.10 -13.15 30.33
N GLU A 63 -8.11 -14.28 31.06
CA GLU A 63 -6.89 -15.03 31.37
C GLU A 63 -6.37 -15.78 30.14
N GLN A 64 -7.26 -16.28 29.28
CA GLN A 64 -6.87 -16.86 27.99
C GLN A 64 -6.21 -15.83 27.06
N LYS A 65 -6.78 -14.61 26.94
CA LYS A 65 -6.17 -13.51 26.18
C LYS A 65 -4.78 -13.14 26.72
N LYS A 66 -4.60 -13.09 28.04
CA LYS A 66 -3.28 -12.86 28.66
C LYS A 66 -2.29 -14.00 28.39
N ALA A 67 -2.74 -15.25 28.35
CA ALA A 67 -1.88 -16.38 28.02
C ALA A 67 -1.47 -16.35 26.55
N PHE A 68 -2.42 -16.09 25.65
CA PHE A 68 -2.19 -15.91 24.21
C PHE A 68 -1.17 -14.79 23.96
N GLU A 69 -1.36 -13.64 24.59
CA GLU A 69 -0.42 -12.51 24.52
C GLU A 69 0.98 -12.89 25.00
N ARG A 70 1.11 -13.57 26.16
CA ARG A 70 2.41 -14.01 26.68
C ARG A 70 3.13 -14.97 25.74
N VAL A 71 2.40 -15.87 25.08
CA VAL A 71 2.96 -16.83 24.12
C VAL A 71 3.45 -16.11 22.86
N TRP A 72 2.66 -15.21 22.29
CA TRP A 72 3.09 -14.41 21.14
C TRP A 72 4.26 -13.50 21.48
N MET A 73 4.24 -12.82 22.63
CA MET A 73 5.38 -12.02 23.11
C MET A 73 6.63 -12.86 23.32
N GLY A 74 6.49 -14.09 23.84
CA GLY A 74 7.59 -15.04 23.96
C GLY A 74 8.17 -15.43 22.60
N PHE A 75 7.31 -15.71 21.63
CA PHE A 75 7.70 -16.08 20.27
C PHE A 75 8.41 -14.93 19.53
N LEU A 76 7.89 -13.70 19.62
CA LEU A 76 8.46 -12.51 18.99
C LEU A 76 9.82 -12.09 19.56
N LYS A 77 10.17 -12.53 20.78
CA LYS A 77 11.49 -12.34 21.40
C LYS A 77 12.59 -13.22 20.81
N HIS A 78 12.30 -14.10 19.85
CA HIS A 78 13.30 -14.89 19.16
C HIS A 78 13.69 -14.27 17.82
N LYS A 79 14.87 -14.63 17.30
CA LYS A 79 15.34 -14.20 15.98
C LYS A 79 14.50 -14.86 14.88
N LEU A 80 13.54 -14.13 14.34
CA LEU A 80 12.68 -14.60 13.25
C LEU A 80 13.38 -14.47 11.90
N SER A 81 13.21 -15.48 11.04
CA SER A 81 13.61 -15.39 9.63
C SER A 81 12.71 -14.38 8.88
N VAL A 82 13.19 -13.82 7.78
CA VAL A 82 12.43 -12.81 7.00
C VAL A 82 11.11 -13.36 6.48
N SER A 83 11.05 -14.64 6.11
CA SER A 83 9.83 -15.28 5.65
C SER A 83 8.80 -15.41 6.78
N LEU A 84 9.22 -15.83 7.98
CA LEU A 84 8.35 -15.89 9.16
C LEU A 84 7.88 -14.50 9.59
N TYR A 85 8.79 -13.53 9.60
CA TYR A 85 8.47 -12.15 9.95
C TYR A 85 7.34 -11.58 9.08
N LYS A 86 7.42 -11.78 7.76
CA LYS A 86 6.36 -11.39 6.82
C LYS A 86 5.04 -12.12 7.06
N LYS A 87 5.09 -13.43 7.36
CA LYS A 87 3.89 -14.23 7.66
C LYS A 87 3.19 -13.74 8.93
N VAL A 88 3.96 -13.43 9.98
CA VAL A 88 3.43 -12.87 11.23
C VAL A 88 2.75 -11.54 10.96
N LEU A 89 3.42 -10.59 10.30
CA LEU A 89 2.82 -9.28 9.99
C LEU A 89 1.57 -9.38 9.12
N LEU A 90 1.48 -10.39 8.25
CA LEU A 90 0.34 -10.60 7.37
C LEU A 90 -0.94 -10.98 8.12
N ILE A 91 -0.82 -11.75 9.21
CA ILE A 91 -1.96 -12.21 10.02
C ILE A 91 -2.18 -11.35 11.26
N LEU A 92 -1.24 -10.45 11.57
CA LEU A 92 -1.19 -9.69 12.82
C LEU A 92 -2.47 -8.88 13.07
N HIS A 93 -2.96 -8.18 12.04
CA HIS A 93 -4.09 -7.26 12.16
C HIS A 93 -5.43 -7.99 12.35
N GLU A 94 -5.62 -9.14 11.70
CA GLU A 94 -6.85 -9.93 11.75
C GLU A 94 -6.91 -10.93 12.91
N SER A 95 -5.81 -11.63 13.19
CA SER A 95 -5.81 -12.81 14.07
C SER A 95 -5.06 -12.63 15.39
N ILE A 96 -4.18 -11.62 15.49
CA ILE A 96 -3.33 -11.45 16.68
C ILE A 96 -3.81 -10.27 17.52
N LEU A 97 -3.84 -9.06 16.95
CA LEU A 97 -4.18 -7.83 17.68
C LEU A 97 -5.56 -7.89 18.37
N PRO A 98 -6.66 -8.37 17.73
CA PRO A 98 -7.98 -8.39 18.36
C PRO A 98 -8.08 -9.29 19.61
N HIS A 99 -7.16 -10.25 19.73
CA HIS A 99 -7.16 -11.25 20.80
C HIS A 99 -6.14 -10.97 21.90
N MET A 100 -5.33 -9.93 21.77
CA MET A 100 -4.43 -9.48 22.83
C MET A 100 -5.20 -8.78 23.95
N SER A 101 -4.71 -8.90 25.19
CA SER A 101 -5.30 -8.18 26.33
C SER A 101 -4.86 -6.72 26.36
N ASN A 102 -3.62 -6.45 25.95
CA ASN A 102 -3.12 -5.11 25.72
C ASN A 102 -2.31 -5.06 24.41
N ALA A 103 -2.97 -4.67 23.32
CA ALA A 103 -2.35 -4.58 21.99
C ALA A 103 -1.25 -3.51 21.88
N THR A 104 -1.21 -2.53 22.79
CA THR A 104 -0.21 -1.44 22.76
C THR A 104 1.23 -1.95 22.91
N MET A 105 1.45 -3.13 23.51
CA MET A 105 2.79 -3.73 23.60
C MET A 105 3.41 -4.08 22.23
N MET A 106 2.59 -4.14 21.17
CA MET A 106 3.06 -4.36 19.80
C MET A 106 3.60 -3.11 19.12
N ILE A 107 3.48 -1.93 19.73
CA ILE A 107 3.91 -0.67 19.11
C ILE A 107 5.40 -0.67 18.79
N ASP A 108 6.27 -1.11 19.71
CA ASP A 108 7.71 -1.12 19.49
C ASP A 108 8.10 -2.08 18.37
N PHE A 109 7.46 -3.26 18.34
CA PHE A 109 7.66 -4.26 17.30
C PHE A 109 7.22 -3.74 15.93
N LEU A 110 6.03 -3.13 15.86
CA LEU A 110 5.46 -2.59 14.63
C LEU A 110 6.20 -1.36 14.13
N THR A 111 6.66 -0.48 15.03
CA THR A 111 7.47 0.70 14.71
C THR A 111 8.81 0.26 14.15
N ALA A 112 9.49 -0.70 14.80
CA ALA A 112 10.71 -1.28 14.28
C ALA A 112 10.50 -1.95 12.91
N ALA A 113 9.39 -2.69 12.72
CA ALA A 113 9.03 -3.28 11.44
C ALA A 113 8.80 -2.22 10.35
N TYR A 114 8.14 -1.12 10.70
CA TYR A 114 7.83 -0.02 9.82
C TYR A 114 9.07 0.76 9.39
N ASP A 115 10.09 0.84 10.26
CA ASP A 115 11.35 1.52 9.95
C ASP A 115 12.30 0.72 9.04
N VAL A 116 12.14 -0.60 8.93
CA VAL A 116 13.00 -1.45 8.08
C VAL A 116 12.95 -1.04 6.60
N GLY A 117 11.77 -0.70 6.08
CA GLY A 117 11.52 -0.35 4.69
C GLY A 117 11.04 -1.50 3.80
N GLY A 118 10.51 -1.16 2.63
CA GLY A 118 10.05 -2.11 1.62
C GLY A 118 8.81 -2.89 2.04
N ALA A 119 8.69 -4.15 1.59
CA ALA A 119 7.49 -4.96 1.80
C ALA A 119 7.14 -5.21 3.28
N ILE A 120 8.09 -5.11 4.21
CA ILE A 120 7.85 -5.30 5.64
C ILE A 120 7.12 -4.10 6.22
N SER A 121 7.54 -2.88 5.87
CA SER A 121 6.85 -1.65 6.28
C SER A 121 5.42 -1.60 5.78
N LEU A 122 5.18 -2.04 4.54
CA LEU A 122 3.82 -2.10 3.98
C LEU A 122 2.91 -3.06 4.76
N LEU A 123 3.44 -4.19 5.22
CA LEU A 123 2.69 -5.15 6.05
C LEU A 123 2.46 -4.63 7.48
N ALA A 124 3.46 -3.96 8.05
CA ALA A 124 3.37 -3.37 9.39
C ALA A 124 2.33 -2.24 9.46
N LEU A 125 2.10 -1.52 8.35
CA LEU A 125 1.17 -0.40 8.27
C LEU A 125 -0.26 -0.77 8.68
N ASN A 126 -0.75 -1.97 8.33
CA ASN A 126 -2.05 -2.47 8.78
C ASN A 126 -2.13 -2.61 10.31
N GLY A 127 -1.09 -3.17 10.93
CA GLY A 127 -1.04 -3.31 12.38
C GLY A 127 -0.96 -1.95 13.08
N LEU A 128 -0.14 -1.03 12.55
CA LEU A 128 -0.06 0.34 13.06
C LEU A 128 -1.40 1.08 12.93
N PHE A 129 -2.11 0.91 11.81
CA PHE A 129 -3.43 1.51 11.62
C PHE A 129 -4.40 1.12 12.73
N ILE A 130 -4.48 -0.17 13.05
CA ILE A 130 -5.34 -0.67 14.13
C ILE A 130 -4.94 -0.06 15.48
N LEU A 131 -3.64 0.02 15.77
CA LEU A 131 -3.14 0.64 17.00
C LEU A 131 -3.46 2.14 17.09
N ILE A 132 -3.34 2.87 15.98
CA ILE A 132 -3.67 4.30 15.93
C ILE A 132 -5.18 4.50 16.09
N HIS A 133 -6.01 3.73 15.39
CA HIS A 133 -7.46 3.92 15.34
C HIS A 133 -8.20 3.36 16.56
N GLN A 134 -7.83 2.17 17.05
CA GLN A 134 -8.55 1.50 18.15
C GLN A 134 -7.95 1.80 19.53
N HIS A 135 -6.65 2.10 19.58
CA HIS A 135 -5.93 2.34 20.84
C HIS A 135 -5.42 3.77 20.98
N ASN A 136 -5.82 4.69 20.08
CA ASN A 136 -5.49 6.12 20.10
C ASN A 136 -3.99 6.40 20.25
N LEU A 137 -3.15 5.56 19.66
CA LEU A 137 -1.70 5.73 19.70
C LEU A 137 -1.27 6.78 18.68
N GLU A 138 -0.52 7.78 19.12
CA GLU A 138 0.09 8.77 18.24
C GLU A 138 1.42 8.24 17.70
N TYR A 139 1.52 8.12 16.38
CA TYR A 139 2.78 7.83 15.71
C TYR A 139 3.39 9.13 15.17
N PRO A 140 4.56 9.56 15.67
CA PRO A 140 5.18 10.80 15.22
C PRO A 140 5.54 10.73 13.74
N ASP A 141 5.32 11.82 13.00
CA ASP A 141 5.69 11.94 11.58
C ASP A 141 5.12 10.83 10.66
N PHE A 142 3.96 10.26 11.02
CA PHE A 142 3.28 9.21 10.26
C PHE A 142 3.22 9.46 8.76
N TYR A 143 2.74 10.65 8.36
CA TYR A 143 2.61 11.01 6.94
C TYR A 143 3.95 11.22 6.23
N LYS A 144 4.99 11.68 6.92
CA LYS A 144 6.34 11.79 6.32
C LYS A 144 6.86 10.40 5.97
N LYS A 145 6.67 9.44 6.88
CA LYS A 145 7.08 8.06 6.62
C LYS A 145 6.21 7.40 5.54
N LEU A 146 4.90 7.63 5.56
CA LEU A 146 4.00 7.14 4.50
C LEU A 146 4.41 7.70 3.13
N TYR A 147 4.79 8.98 3.07
CA TYR A 147 5.30 9.64 1.86
C TYR A 147 6.61 9.02 1.39
N SER A 148 7.54 8.71 2.32
CA SER A 148 8.81 8.04 2.01
C SER A 148 8.65 6.63 1.44
N LEU A 149 7.57 5.94 1.80
CA LEU A 149 7.27 4.59 1.32
C LEU A 149 6.80 4.59 -0.13
N LEU A 150 6.33 5.72 -0.66
CA LEU A 150 5.96 5.85 -2.06
C LEU A 150 7.22 5.92 -2.93
N ASP A 151 7.70 4.73 -3.31
CA ASP A 151 8.78 4.52 -4.26
C ASP A 151 8.29 3.73 -5.49
N PRO A 152 9.06 3.69 -6.60
CA PRO A 152 8.67 2.90 -7.77
C PRO A 152 8.52 1.40 -7.48
N SER A 153 9.18 0.88 -6.44
CA SER A 153 9.13 -0.54 -6.08
C SER A 153 7.77 -0.96 -5.55
N VAL A 154 7.01 -0.05 -4.92
CA VAL A 154 5.66 -0.31 -4.37
C VAL A 154 4.73 -0.95 -5.40
N PHE A 155 4.82 -0.53 -6.67
CA PHE A 155 3.96 -1.04 -7.74
C PHE A 155 4.20 -2.52 -8.07
N HIS A 156 5.36 -3.04 -7.73
CA HIS A 156 5.75 -4.43 -7.99
C HIS A 156 5.63 -5.33 -6.76
N VAL A 157 5.26 -4.78 -5.59
CA VAL A 157 5.10 -5.58 -4.37
C VAL A 157 3.77 -6.34 -4.40
N LYS A 158 3.80 -7.61 -3.99
CA LYS A 158 2.61 -8.48 -3.88
C LYS A 158 1.46 -7.87 -3.07
N TYR A 159 1.78 -7.06 -2.06
CA TYR A 159 0.81 -6.50 -1.11
C TYR A 159 0.37 -5.06 -1.46
N ARG A 160 0.58 -4.61 -2.70
CA ARG A 160 0.23 -3.25 -3.13
C ARG A 160 -1.25 -2.90 -2.93
N ALA A 161 -2.17 -3.84 -3.17
CA ALA A 161 -3.61 -3.61 -3.03
C ALA A 161 -3.96 -3.20 -1.59
N ARG A 162 -3.43 -3.93 -0.60
CA ARG A 162 -3.59 -3.61 0.82
C ARG A 162 -2.99 -2.25 1.18
N PHE A 163 -1.82 -1.94 0.65
CA PHE A 163 -1.17 -0.66 0.88
C PHE A 163 -2.00 0.52 0.33
N PHE A 164 -2.44 0.45 -0.94
CA PHE A 164 -3.22 1.53 -1.54
C PHE A 164 -4.62 1.66 -0.94
N HIS A 165 -5.23 0.57 -0.50
CA HIS A 165 -6.46 0.61 0.30
C HIS A 165 -6.28 1.43 1.59
N LEU A 166 -5.22 1.13 2.36
CA LEU A 166 -4.91 1.89 3.56
C LEU A 166 -4.53 3.34 3.24
N ALA A 167 -3.74 3.57 2.18
CA ALA A 167 -3.35 4.91 1.76
C ALA A 167 -4.57 5.76 1.42
N ASP A 168 -5.57 5.19 0.74
CA ASP A 168 -6.84 5.88 0.47
C ASP A 168 -7.56 6.26 1.78
N LEU A 169 -7.61 5.32 2.73
CA LEU A 169 -8.20 5.55 4.05
C LEU A 169 -7.46 6.61 4.87
N PHE A 170 -6.13 6.67 4.79
CA PHE A 170 -5.34 7.68 5.48
C PHE A 170 -5.48 9.07 4.87
N LEU A 171 -5.62 9.12 3.54
CA LEU A 171 -5.75 10.36 2.78
C LEU A 171 -7.20 10.84 2.62
N SER A 172 -8.18 10.08 3.11
CA SER A 172 -9.58 10.52 3.22
C SER A 172 -9.86 11.32 4.50
N SER A 173 -8.87 11.43 5.41
CA SER A 173 -8.99 12.22 6.62
C SER A 173 -9.25 13.71 6.32
N THR A 174 -10.23 14.29 7.02
CA THR A 174 -10.66 15.69 6.83
C THR A 174 -9.67 16.71 7.37
N HIS A 175 -8.79 16.31 8.30
CA HIS A 175 -7.85 17.20 8.99
C HIS A 175 -6.50 17.35 8.27
N LEU A 176 -6.40 16.91 7.01
CA LEU A 176 -5.15 16.97 6.27
C LEU A 176 -4.89 18.37 5.72
N PRO A 177 -3.68 18.92 5.92
CA PRO A 177 -3.32 20.19 5.33
C PRO A 177 -3.13 20.04 3.82
N VAL A 178 -3.49 21.09 3.08
CA VAL A 178 -3.51 21.08 1.61
C VAL A 178 -2.14 20.77 1.00
N TYR A 179 -1.04 21.27 1.61
CA TYR A 179 0.32 21.00 1.13
C TYR A 179 0.65 19.50 1.11
N LEU A 180 0.12 18.74 2.07
CA LEU A 180 0.40 17.32 2.22
C LEU A 180 -0.30 16.55 1.12
N VAL A 181 -1.59 16.79 0.92
CA VAL A 181 -2.36 16.15 -0.15
C VAL A 181 -1.76 16.47 -1.52
N ALA A 182 -1.36 17.73 -1.74
CA ALA A 182 -0.67 18.13 -2.96
C ALA A 182 0.66 17.38 -3.16
N ALA A 183 1.46 17.22 -2.10
CA ALA A 183 2.70 16.45 -2.15
C ALA A 183 2.46 14.99 -2.53
N PHE A 184 1.47 14.34 -1.92
CA PHE A 184 1.07 12.98 -2.25
C PHE A 184 0.58 12.88 -3.70
N ALA A 185 -0.33 13.74 -4.13
CA ALA A 185 -0.84 13.76 -5.50
C ALA A 185 0.30 13.90 -6.52
N LYS A 186 1.19 14.89 -6.34
CA LYS A 186 2.31 15.14 -7.25
C LYS A 186 3.32 13.98 -7.27
N ARG A 187 3.67 13.42 -6.11
CA ARG A 187 4.58 12.25 -6.05
C ARG A 187 3.98 11.03 -6.74
N LEU A 188 2.69 10.76 -6.49
CA LEU A 188 1.97 9.66 -7.15
C LEU A 188 1.89 9.87 -8.66
N SER A 189 1.66 11.10 -9.14
CA SER A 189 1.69 11.45 -10.56
C SER A 189 3.05 11.20 -11.20
N ARG A 190 4.14 11.60 -10.52
CA ARG A 190 5.50 11.34 -11.01
C ARG A 190 5.83 9.85 -11.06
N LEU A 191 5.48 9.10 -10.01
CA LEU A 191 5.65 7.65 -9.97
C LEU A 191 4.84 6.95 -11.07
N SER A 192 3.67 7.48 -11.41
CA SER A 192 2.79 6.95 -12.46
C SER A 192 3.48 6.91 -13.84
N LEU A 193 4.42 7.80 -14.15
CA LEU A 193 5.16 7.75 -15.42
C LEU A 193 5.97 6.46 -15.61
N THR A 194 6.39 5.83 -14.52
CA THR A 194 7.13 4.55 -14.54
C THR A 194 6.25 3.34 -14.25
N ALA A 195 4.98 3.57 -13.95
CA ALA A 195 4.06 2.52 -13.51
C ALA A 195 3.52 1.71 -14.69
N PRO A 196 3.27 0.40 -14.51
CA PRO A 196 2.67 -0.44 -15.53
C PRO A 196 1.17 -0.11 -15.71
N PRO A 197 0.55 -0.45 -16.87
CA PRO A 197 -0.80 0.00 -17.22
C PRO A 197 -1.88 -0.43 -16.23
N GLN A 198 -1.78 -1.63 -15.66
CA GLN A 198 -2.75 -2.10 -14.66
C GLN A 198 -2.72 -1.27 -13.36
N VAL A 199 -1.56 -0.72 -13.02
CA VAL A 199 -1.40 0.17 -11.86
C VAL A 199 -1.91 1.57 -12.20
N LEU A 200 -1.63 2.07 -13.41
CA LEU A 200 -2.14 3.36 -13.90
C LEU A 200 -3.67 3.45 -13.84
N MET A 201 -4.37 2.35 -14.14
CA MET A 201 -5.82 2.27 -14.02
C MET A 201 -6.33 2.60 -12.61
N MET A 202 -5.57 2.27 -11.56
CA MET A 202 -5.86 2.61 -10.17
C MET A 202 -5.33 3.98 -9.78
N MET A 203 -4.11 4.32 -10.20
CA MET A 203 -3.43 5.55 -9.78
C MET A 203 -4.13 6.82 -10.25
N ILE A 204 -4.62 6.84 -11.50
CA ILE A 204 -5.30 8.02 -12.05
C ILE A 204 -6.57 8.35 -11.26
N PRO A 205 -7.54 7.43 -11.06
CA PRO A 205 -8.72 7.72 -10.25
C PRO A 205 -8.38 8.01 -8.80
N PHE A 206 -7.33 7.38 -8.22
CA PHE A 206 -6.85 7.69 -6.88
C PHE A 206 -6.41 9.15 -6.76
N ILE A 207 -5.56 9.64 -7.68
CA ILE A 207 -5.10 11.03 -7.71
C ILE A 207 -6.28 12.00 -7.94
N CYS A 208 -7.19 11.65 -8.85
CA CYS A 208 -8.41 12.43 -9.06
C CYS A 208 -9.29 12.50 -7.80
N ASN A 209 -9.44 11.40 -7.05
CA ASN A 209 -10.19 11.39 -5.79
C ASN A 209 -9.54 12.30 -4.74
N LEU A 210 -8.20 12.32 -4.63
CA LEU A 210 -7.50 13.26 -3.74
C LEU A 210 -7.83 14.72 -4.07
N ILE A 211 -7.86 15.07 -5.35
CA ILE A 211 -8.16 16.43 -5.80
C ILE A 211 -9.65 16.76 -5.62
N ARG A 212 -10.56 15.78 -5.80
CA ARG A 212 -12.00 15.94 -5.51
C ARG A 212 -12.25 16.21 -4.02
N ARG A 213 -11.57 15.47 -3.13
CA ARG A 213 -11.67 15.66 -1.67
C ARG A 213 -11.11 17.01 -1.22
N HIS A 214 -10.05 17.48 -1.89
CA HIS A 214 -9.37 18.73 -1.55
C HIS A 214 -9.34 19.69 -2.75
N PRO A 215 -10.41 20.47 -2.99
CA PRO A 215 -10.49 21.40 -4.12
C PRO A 215 -9.41 22.48 -4.10
N ALA A 216 -8.79 22.75 -2.95
CA ALA A 216 -7.62 23.62 -2.84
C ALA A 216 -6.38 23.09 -3.58
N CYS A 217 -6.37 21.81 -4.01
CA CYS A 217 -5.35 21.23 -4.87
C CYS A 217 -5.66 21.40 -6.38
N LEU A 218 -6.81 21.97 -6.76
CA LEU A 218 -7.17 22.24 -8.15
C LEU A 218 -6.13 23.11 -8.92
N PRO A 219 -5.40 24.06 -8.28
CA PRO A 219 -4.30 24.78 -8.93
C PRO A 219 -3.16 23.89 -9.46
N LEU A 220 -3.12 22.61 -9.09
CA LEU A 220 -2.19 21.64 -9.68
C LEU A 220 -2.61 21.22 -11.10
N ILE A 221 -3.90 21.33 -11.45
CA ILE A 221 -4.45 21.03 -12.78
C ILE A 221 -4.60 22.32 -13.60
N HIS A 222 -5.19 23.35 -13.02
CA HIS A 222 -5.52 24.59 -13.74
C HIS A 222 -5.13 25.83 -12.94
N ARG A 223 -4.24 26.66 -13.51
CA ARG A 223 -3.81 27.94 -12.93
C ARG A 223 -4.27 29.10 -13.79
N PRO A 224 -5.36 29.80 -13.44
CA PRO A 224 -5.88 30.91 -14.25
C PRO A 224 -5.00 32.17 -14.16
N SER A 225 -4.24 32.36 -13.07
CA SER A 225 -3.41 33.55 -12.81
C SER A 225 -1.91 33.31 -13.02
N ALA A 226 -1.52 32.44 -13.96
CA ALA A 226 -0.10 32.25 -14.29
C ALA A 226 0.47 33.49 -15.01
N GLU A 227 0.76 34.56 -14.27
CA GLU A 227 1.52 35.73 -14.76
C GLU A 227 3.00 35.39 -15.05
N ARG A 228 3.43 34.17 -14.72
CA ARG A 228 4.75 33.62 -15.03
C ARG A 228 4.58 32.20 -15.56
N ASP A 229 4.92 32.00 -16.83
CA ASP A 229 5.24 30.67 -17.35
C ASP A 229 6.34 30.08 -16.45
N LEU A 230 6.06 28.95 -15.83
CA LEU A 230 7.05 28.25 -15.01
C LEU A 230 8.17 27.78 -15.94
N THR A 231 9.37 28.35 -15.80
CA THR A 231 10.54 27.94 -16.59
C THR A 231 11.09 26.58 -16.17
N SER A 232 10.81 26.16 -14.94
CA SER A 232 11.18 24.86 -14.38
C SER A 232 10.17 24.43 -13.32
N ASP A 233 9.98 23.11 -13.17
CA ASP A 233 9.18 22.52 -12.10
C ASP A 233 9.88 22.71 -10.74
N PRO A 234 9.25 23.38 -9.75
CA PRO A 234 9.83 23.58 -8.41
C PRO A 234 9.74 22.33 -7.51
N PHE A 235 9.01 21.28 -7.90
CA PHE A 235 8.79 20.10 -7.07
C PHE A 235 10.05 19.23 -6.92
N VAL A 236 10.41 18.92 -5.67
CA VAL A 236 11.58 18.10 -5.31
C VAL A 236 11.15 16.67 -4.99
N MET A 237 11.47 15.73 -5.87
CA MET A 237 11.07 14.31 -5.73
C MET A 237 11.81 13.56 -4.61
N GLU A 238 13.09 13.89 -4.38
CA GLU A 238 13.94 13.21 -3.38
C GLU A 238 13.65 13.66 -1.95
N GLU A 239 12.85 14.71 -1.78
CA GLU A 239 12.47 15.21 -0.46
C GLU A 239 11.58 14.19 0.26
N GLN A 240 11.84 13.97 1.55
CA GLN A 240 11.12 13.02 2.38
C GLN A 240 10.02 13.71 3.20
N ASP A 241 10.18 15.01 3.45
CA ASP A 241 9.16 15.81 4.13
C ASP A 241 8.17 16.40 3.10
N PRO A 242 6.89 15.97 3.09
CA PRO A 242 5.90 16.50 2.16
C PRO A 242 5.74 18.02 2.27
N ALA A 243 5.98 18.60 3.46
CA ALA A 243 5.91 20.06 3.66
C ALA A 243 7.00 20.84 2.88
N LYS A 244 8.15 20.20 2.60
CA LYS A 244 9.30 20.83 1.91
C LYS A 244 9.36 20.50 0.43
N SER A 245 8.50 19.61 -0.06
CA SER A 245 8.47 19.14 -1.45
C SER A 245 8.08 20.22 -2.48
N ARG A 246 7.49 21.35 -2.04
CA ARG A 246 6.99 22.45 -2.89
C ARG A 246 5.97 22.02 -3.95
N ALA A 247 5.22 20.94 -3.69
CA ALA A 247 4.25 20.41 -4.65
C ALA A 247 3.16 21.41 -5.06
N LEU A 248 2.70 22.29 -4.14
CA LEU A 248 1.70 23.32 -4.46
C LEU A 248 2.20 24.37 -5.45
N GLU A 249 3.51 24.55 -5.60
CA GLU A 249 4.09 25.48 -6.56
C GLU A 249 4.21 24.86 -7.97
N SER A 250 4.03 23.54 -8.08
CA SER A 250 4.09 22.74 -9.32
C SER A 250 2.71 22.46 -9.95
N SER A 251 2.70 21.99 -11.19
CA SER A 251 1.51 21.43 -11.88
C SER A 251 1.64 19.91 -12.12
N LEU A 252 0.57 19.24 -12.56
CA LEU A 252 0.52 17.79 -12.81
C LEU A 252 0.68 17.43 -14.31
N TRP A 253 1.76 17.88 -14.94
CA TRP A 253 2.07 17.54 -16.34
C TRP A 253 2.17 16.04 -16.59
N GLU A 254 2.50 15.27 -15.56
CA GLU A 254 2.61 13.82 -15.68
C GLU A 254 1.27 13.15 -16.02
N LEU A 255 0.14 13.71 -15.56
CA LEU A 255 -1.19 13.19 -15.92
C LEU A 255 -1.60 13.59 -17.34
N GLU A 256 -1.15 14.75 -17.81
CA GLU A 256 -1.32 15.18 -19.20
C GLU A 256 -0.51 14.28 -20.16
N ALA A 257 0.74 13.97 -19.81
CA ALA A 257 1.55 13.02 -20.58
C ALA A 257 0.88 11.64 -20.70
N LEU A 258 0.20 11.17 -19.64
CA LEU A 258 -0.55 9.90 -19.67
C LEU A 258 -1.80 9.92 -20.57
N GLN A 259 -2.23 11.08 -21.06
CA GLN A 259 -3.28 11.16 -22.10
C GLN A 259 -2.81 10.60 -23.44
N ASN A 260 -1.49 10.55 -23.69
CA ASN A 260 -0.88 9.98 -24.89
C ASN A 260 -0.30 8.58 -24.63
N HIS A 261 -0.92 7.80 -23.75
CA HIS A 261 -0.47 6.46 -23.41
C HIS A 261 -0.91 5.41 -24.45
N TYR A 262 -0.09 4.38 -24.69
CA TYR A 262 -0.37 3.34 -25.69
C TYR A 262 -1.66 2.53 -25.42
N TYR A 263 -2.05 2.42 -24.15
CA TYR A 263 -3.24 1.68 -23.73
C TYR A 263 -4.49 2.59 -23.67
N PRO A 264 -5.54 2.35 -24.49
CA PRO A 264 -6.68 3.28 -24.62
C PRO A 264 -7.49 3.50 -23.34
N SER A 265 -7.56 2.53 -22.42
CA SER A 265 -8.30 2.72 -21.17
C SER A 265 -7.58 3.67 -20.20
N VAL A 266 -6.24 3.70 -20.22
CA VAL A 266 -5.44 4.68 -19.46
C VAL A 266 -5.66 6.08 -20.04
N VAL A 267 -5.65 6.23 -21.36
CA VAL A 267 -5.96 7.51 -22.03
C VAL A 267 -7.34 8.02 -21.62
N ARG A 268 -8.36 7.16 -21.64
CA ARG A 268 -9.72 7.53 -21.19
C ARG A 268 -9.75 7.95 -19.73
N ALA A 269 -9.01 7.28 -18.84
CA ALA A 269 -8.92 7.67 -17.44
C ALA A 269 -8.19 9.01 -17.25
N ALA A 270 -7.08 9.24 -17.95
CA ALA A 270 -6.29 10.48 -17.89
C ALA A 270 -7.08 11.68 -18.46
N ASN A 271 -7.89 11.47 -19.50
CA ASN A 271 -8.76 12.48 -20.11
C ASN A 271 -9.90 12.95 -19.19
N VAL A 272 -10.11 12.32 -18.03
CA VAL A 272 -11.06 12.83 -17.03
C VAL A 272 -10.58 14.18 -16.46
N ILE A 273 -9.27 14.43 -16.45
CA ILE A 273 -8.65 15.64 -15.88
C ILE A 273 -8.82 16.86 -16.77
N SER A 274 -8.94 16.68 -18.09
CA SER A 274 -9.20 17.78 -19.03
C SER A 274 -10.66 18.26 -18.98
N ARG A 275 -11.54 17.53 -18.29
CA ARG A 275 -12.92 17.91 -18.03
C ARG A 275 -13.07 18.40 -16.59
N ALA A 276 -14.11 19.17 -16.32
CA ALA A 276 -14.46 19.52 -14.94
C ALA A 276 -14.70 18.22 -14.13
N LEU A 277 -13.92 18.03 -13.07
CA LEU A 277 -14.05 16.87 -12.20
C LEU A 277 -15.42 16.89 -11.52
N SER A 278 -16.15 15.79 -11.62
CA SER A 278 -17.38 15.58 -10.85
C SER A 278 -17.09 15.55 -9.35
N THR A 279 -18.09 15.89 -8.55
CA THR A 279 -18.03 15.77 -7.08
C THR A 279 -18.06 14.32 -6.60
N GLN A 280 -18.62 13.40 -7.39
CA GLN A 280 -18.65 11.97 -7.04
C GLN A 280 -17.27 11.32 -7.18
N GLU A 281 -16.89 10.56 -6.16
CA GLU A 281 -15.67 9.76 -6.15
C GLU A 281 -15.83 8.48 -6.97
N ASN A 282 -14.73 8.06 -7.56
CA ASN A 282 -14.66 6.76 -8.23
C ASN A 282 -14.27 5.70 -7.20
N ASP A 283 -14.96 4.56 -7.18
CA ASP A 283 -14.52 3.41 -6.39
C ASP A 283 -13.22 2.84 -6.98
N VAL A 284 -12.17 2.82 -6.17
CA VAL A 284 -10.85 2.27 -6.54
C VAL A 284 -10.70 0.81 -6.13
N SER A 285 -11.60 0.27 -5.31
CA SER A 285 -11.47 -1.05 -4.66
C SER A 285 -11.32 -2.18 -5.67
N GLU A 286 -12.15 -2.19 -6.72
CA GLU A 286 -12.06 -3.18 -7.81
C GLU A 286 -10.76 -3.06 -8.62
N LEU A 287 -10.15 -1.87 -8.63
CA LEU A 287 -8.94 -1.59 -9.40
C LEU A 287 -7.66 -1.99 -8.64
N LEU A 288 -7.75 -2.16 -7.31
CA LEU A 288 -6.61 -2.46 -6.44
C LEU A 288 -5.90 -3.77 -6.81
N GLU A 289 -6.68 -4.80 -7.16
CA GLU A 289 -6.19 -6.16 -7.39
C GLU A 289 -5.89 -6.47 -8.87
N LEU A 290 -6.22 -5.55 -9.78
CA LEU A 290 -6.06 -5.77 -11.23
C LEU A 290 -4.66 -6.19 -11.61
N SER A 291 -4.53 -7.39 -12.17
CA SER A 291 -3.29 -7.96 -12.67
C SER A 291 -3.10 -7.69 -14.16
N SER A 292 -1.84 -7.76 -14.63
CA SER A 292 -1.54 -7.68 -16.07
C SER A 292 -2.22 -8.81 -16.85
N TYR A 293 -2.39 -9.98 -16.22
CA TYR A 293 -3.05 -11.14 -16.82
C TYR A 293 -4.55 -10.87 -17.06
N GLU A 294 -5.25 -10.33 -16.07
CA GLU A 294 -6.68 -9.98 -16.22
C GLU A 294 -6.89 -8.88 -17.25
N LEU A 295 -5.97 -7.91 -17.31
CA LEU A 295 -6.00 -6.89 -18.35
C LEU A 295 -5.92 -7.52 -19.74
N PHE A 296 -4.97 -8.44 -19.93
CA PHE A 296 -4.79 -9.16 -21.17
C PHE A 296 -6.00 -10.04 -21.53
N GLU A 297 -6.51 -10.82 -20.59
CA GLU A 297 -7.73 -11.63 -20.74
C GLU A 297 -8.94 -10.78 -21.14
N LYS A 298 -9.09 -9.59 -20.53
CA LYS A 298 -10.17 -8.66 -20.86
C LYS A 298 -10.06 -8.15 -22.29
N GLU A 299 -8.85 -7.87 -22.77
CA GLU A 299 -8.62 -7.48 -24.16
C GLU A 299 -8.85 -8.64 -25.13
N MET A 300 -8.41 -9.87 -24.81
CA MET A 300 -8.65 -11.05 -25.65
C MET A 300 -10.13 -11.39 -25.82
N LYS A 301 -10.95 -11.13 -24.80
CA LYS A 301 -12.39 -11.38 -24.83
C LYS A 301 -13.18 -10.29 -25.57
N LYS A 302 -12.57 -9.14 -25.89
CA LYS A 302 -13.25 -8.09 -26.65
C LYS A 302 -13.54 -8.60 -28.07
N LYS A 303 -14.81 -8.50 -28.46
CA LYS A 303 -15.22 -8.73 -29.82
C LYS A 303 -14.89 -7.50 -30.64
N PHE A 304 -13.95 -7.63 -31.56
CA PHE A 304 -13.66 -6.58 -32.54
C PHE A 304 -14.71 -6.69 -33.66
N HIS A 305 -15.52 -5.65 -33.81
CA HIS A 305 -16.50 -5.55 -34.90
C HIS A 305 -15.87 -4.99 -36.18
N THR A 306 -14.79 -4.23 -36.05
CA THR A 306 -13.99 -3.67 -37.14
C THR A 306 -12.72 -4.47 -37.30
N VAL A 307 -12.53 -5.04 -38.48
CA VAL A 307 -11.25 -5.63 -38.89
C VAL A 307 -10.34 -4.46 -39.33
N PRO A 308 -9.09 -4.37 -38.87
CA PRO A 308 -8.16 -3.39 -39.42
C PRO A 308 -7.91 -3.72 -40.90
N LEU A 309 -8.35 -2.83 -41.79
CA LEU A 309 -8.26 -2.98 -43.25
C LEU A 309 -7.08 -2.20 -43.85
N GLU A 310 -6.42 -1.38 -43.04
CA GLU A 310 -5.31 -0.55 -43.47
C GLU A 310 -4.08 -1.43 -43.69
N PHE A 311 -3.70 -1.57 -44.97
CA PHE A 311 -2.56 -2.35 -45.41
C PHE A 311 -1.51 -1.41 -45.99
N GLU A 312 -0.37 -1.33 -45.33
CA GLU A 312 0.80 -0.63 -45.83
C GLU A 312 1.83 -1.65 -46.31
N ALA A 313 2.27 -1.53 -47.56
CA ALA A 313 3.22 -2.48 -48.14
C ALA A 313 4.60 -2.30 -47.48
N VAL A 314 5.08 -3.36 -46.83
CA VAL A 314 6.40 -3.37 -46.16
C VAL A 314 7.50 -3.47 -47.23
N HIS A 315 8.30 -2.41 -47.39
CA HIS A 315 9.38 -2.35 -48.38
C HIS A 315 10.77 -2.76 -47.83
N GLY A 316 10.82 -3.34 -46.61
CA GLY A 316 12.01 -3.86 -45.94
C GLY A 316 11.78 -4.16 -44.44
N LEU A 317 12.69 -4.89 -43.78
CA LEU A 317 12.56 -5.23 -42.34
C LEU A 317 12.99 -4.09 -41.39
N LEU A 318 13.80 -3.16 -41.90
CA LEU A 318 14.29 -1.96 -41.21
C LEU A 318 14.05 -0.81 -42.18
N GLY A 319 13.06 0.04 -41.87
CA GLY A 319 12.57 1.09 -42.77
C GLY A 319 13.66 1.99 -43.38
N LYS A 320 13.40 2.52 -44.58
CA LYS A 320 14.25 3.56 -45.18
C LYS A 320 14.08 4.90 -44.43
N LYS A 321 14.98 5.87 -44.66
CA LYS A 321 14.75 7.28 -44.30
C LYS A 321 13.39 7.69 -44.88
N HIS A 322 12.42 8.07 -44.03
CA HIS A 322 10.99 8.37 -44.32
C HIS A 322 9.99 7.22 -44.18
N ASP A 323 10.30 6.17 -43.42
CA ASP A 323 9.30 5.17 -43.04
C ASP A 323 8.35 5.73 -41.97
N ILE A 324 7.05 5.69 -42.24
CA ILE A 324 6.01 6.18 -41.31
C ILE A 324 5.99 5.32 -40.02
N THR A 325 6.46 4.07 -40.11
CA THR A 325 6.71 3.24 -38.94
C THR A 325 7.84 3.80 -38.08
N ALA A 326 8.86 4.43 -38.66
CA ALA A 326 9.86 5.17 -37.90
C ALA A 326 9.26 6.44 -37.29
N ASP A 327 8.33 7.12 -37.95
CA ASP A 327 7.66 8.33 -37.40
C ASP A 327 6.66 8.00 -36.27
N HIS A 328 5.99 6.83 -36.32
CA HIS A 328 5.07 6.38 -35.26
C HIS A 328 5.77 5.67 -34.08
N PHE A 329 6.95 5.10 -34.30
CA PHE A 329 7.73 4.40 -33.26
C PHE A 329 9.05 5.12 -32.87
N SER A 330 9.35 6.29 -33.43
CA SER A 330 10.38 7.18 -32.88
C SER A 330 9.84 7.85 -31.62
N LEU A 331 10.38 7.46 -30.47
CA LEU A 331 10.22 8.14 -29.18
C LEU A 331 10.93 9.49 -29.17
#